data_AF-A0A1F6DTG9-F1
#
_entry.id   AF-A0A1F6DTG9-F1
#
_cell.length_a   1.000
_cell.length_b   1.000
_cell.length_c   1.000
_cell.angle_alpha   90.00
_cell.angle_beta   90.00
_cell.angle_gamma   90.00
#
_symmetry.space_group_name_H-M   'P 1'
#
loop_
_entity.id
_entity.type
_entity.pdbx_description
1 polymer ?
#
loop_
_entity_poly.entity_id
_entity_poly.type
_entity_poly.pdbx_seq_one_letter_code
_entity_poly.pdbx_strand_id
1 'polypeptide(L)'
;MTHDAAFYFANLGADVSRCITAAKQGNETRYEDSLARAYRTLGKLHKAARPEAYEEGLLMLRGLALARATPEALVSFQSSLDSLIGTFSVRLIA
;
A
#
# COMPACT_ATOMS: atom_id res chain seq x y z
N MET A 1 1.86 4.53 22.14
CA MET A 1 2.48 5.15 20.96
C MET A 1 1.39 5.79 20.11
N THR A 2 1.48 7.08 19.84
CA THR A 2 0.67 7.76 18.83
C THR A 2 1.18 7.31 17.45
N HIS A 3 0.36 6.55 16.72
CA HIS A 3 0.66 6.18 15.34
C HIS A 3 0.48 7.42 14.46
N ASP A 4 1.56 7.90 13.87
CA ASP A 4 1.54 9.02 12.93
C ASP A 4 1.21 8.55 11.49
N ALA A 5 1.13 9.50 10.56
CA ALA A 5 0.81 9.20 9.16
C ALA A 5 1.86 8.27 8.52
N ALA A 6 3.14 8.40 8.89
CA ALA A 6 4.22 7.58 8.37
C ALA A 6 4.06 6.10 8.77
N PHE A 7 3.69 5.84 10.02
CA PHE A 7 3.38 4.47 10.48
C PHE A 7 2.26 3.82 9.67
N TYR A 8 1.18 4.55 9.40
CA TYR A 8 0.08 4.02 8.61
C TYR A 8 0.46 3.83 7.14
N PHE A 9 1.25 4.74 6.57
CA PHE A 9 1.73 4.64 5.20
C PHE A 9 2.65 3.44 4.99
N ALA A 10 3.54 3.16 5.94
CA ALA A 10 4.40 1.97 5.92
C ALA A 10 3.58 0.67 5.95
N ASN A 11 2.56 0.60 6.80
CA ASN A 11 1.65 -0.55 6.85
C ASN A 11 0.86 -0.72 5.54
N LEU A 12 0.38 0.39 4.98
CA LEU A 12 -0.33 0.37 3.70
C LEU A 12 0.59 -0.15 2.58
N GLY A 13 1.80 0.39 2.46
CA GLY A 13 2.79 -0.06 1.46
C GLY A 13 3.14 -1.54 1.61
N ALA A 14 3.29 -2.02 2.85
CA ALA A 14 3.54 -3.45 3.11
C ALA A 14 2.37 -4.35 2.67
N ASP A 15 1.13 -3.95 2.94
CA ASP A 15 -0.04 -4.72 2.50
C ASP A 15 -0.21 -4.67 0.97
N VAL A 16 0.06 -3.54 0.33
CA VAL A 16 0.07 -3.42 -1.14
C VAL A 16 1.15 -4.31 -1.76
N SER A 17 2.35 -4.35 -1.19
CA SER A 17 3.42 -5.27 -1.63
C SER A 17 3.02 -6.75 -1.51
N ARG A 18 2.28 -7.11 -0.45
CA ARG A 18 1.69 -8.46 -0.31
C ARG A 18 0.63 -8.74 -1.36
N CYS A 19 -0.22 -7.76 -1.71
CA CYS A 19 -1.17 -7.90 -2.81
C CYS A 19 -0.45 -8.17 -4.13
N ILE A 20 0.59 -7.41 -4.46
CA ILE A 20 1.39 -7.61 -5.68
C ILE A 20 1.96 -9.03 -5.73
N THR A 21 2.57 -9.49 -4.62
CA THR A 21 3.14 -10.83 -4.53
C THR A 21 2.07 -11.92 -4.72
N ALA A 22 0.92 -11.78 -4.08
CA ALA A 22 -0.19 -12.71 -4.21
C ALA A 22 -0.75 -12.76 -5.64
N ALA A 23 -0.92 -11.59 -6.28
CA ALA A 23 -1.36 -11.49 -7.67
C ALA A 23 -0.38 -12.15 -8.64
N LYS A 24 0.94 -11.96 -8.46
CA LYS A 24 1.97 -12.65 -9.25
C LYS A 24 1.93 -14.19 -9.10
N GLN A 25 1.48 -14.67 -7.95
CA GLN A 25 1.34 -16.11 -7.66
C GLN A 25 -0.02 -16.68 -8.07
N GLY A 26 -0.95 -15.86 -8.58
CA GLY A 26 -2.33 -16.27 -8.83
C GLY A 26 -3.10 -16.64 -7.56
N ASN A 27 -2.64 -16.19 -6.38
CA ASN A 27 -3.27 -16.53 -5.09
C ASN A 27 -4.30 -15.46 -4.71
N GLU A 28 -5.53 -15.66 -5.18
CA GLU A 28 -6.61 -14.69 -4.99
C GLU A 28 -6.99 -14.50 -3.52
N THR A 29 -7.08 -15.58 -2.75
CA THR A 29 -7.42 -15.50 -1.32
C THR A 29 -6.43 -14.62 -0.57
N ARG A 30 -5.13 -14.81 -0.81
CA ARG A 30 -4.09 -14.00 -0.17
C ARG A 30 -4.10 -12.55 -0.65
N TYR A 31 -4.48 -12.32 -1.91
CA TYR A 31 -4.67 -10.98 -2.46
C TYR A 31 -5.78 -10.25 -1.68
N GLU A 32 -6.96 -10.85 -1.60
CA GLU A 32 -8.12 -10.26 -0.91
C GLU A 32 -7.86 -10.03 0.58
N ASP A 33 -7.20 -10.97 1.27
CA ASP A 33 -6.82 -10.79 2.67
C ASP A 33 -5.89 -9.60 2.90
N SER A 34 -4.95 -9.39 1.96
CA SER A 34 -3.99 -8.28 2.01
C SER A 34 -4.68 -6.95 1.68
N LEU A 35 -5.56 -6.96 0.69
CA LEU A 35 -6.36 -5.80 0.31
C LEU A 35 -7.29 -5.36 1.44
N ALA A 36 -7.93 -6.32 2.12
CA ALA A 36 -8.78 -6.04 3.28
C ALA A 36 -7.98 -5.42 4.44
N ARG A 37 -6.73 -5.84 4.68
CA ARG A 37 -5.85 -5.18 5.66
C ARG A 37 -5.52 -3.75 5.25
N ALA A 38 -5.21 -3.52 3.98
CA ALA A 38 -4.93 -2.18 3.46
C ALA A 38 -6.13 -1.22 3.67
N TYR A 39 -7.36 -1.66 3.35
CA TYR A 39 -8.56 -0.87 3.62
C TYR A 39 -8.80 -0.62 5.12
N ARG A 40 -8.47 -1.57 6.00
CA ARG A 40 -8.50 -1.33 7.46
C ARG A 40 -7.53 -0.24 7.87
N THR A 41 -6.34 -0.19 7.27
CA THR A 41 -5.35 0.89 7.49
C THR A 41 -5.90 2.25 7.05
N LEU A 42 -6.55 2.34 5.88
CA LEU A 42 -7.25 3.55 5.46
C LEU A 42 -8.35 3.97 6.45
N GLY A 43 -9.14 3.01 6.94
CA GLY A 43 -10.15 3.29 7.96
C GLY A 43 -9.57 3.87 9.25
N LYS A 44 -8.34 3.50 9.63
CA LYS A 44 -7.62 4.09 10.77
C LYS A 44 -7.14 5.51 10.47
N LEU A 45 -6.61 5.77 9.28
CA LEU A 45 -6.22 7.12 8.83
C LEU A 45 -7.40 8.08 8.83
N HIS A 46 -8.55 7.64 8.31
CA HIS A 46 -9.78 8.42 8.31
C HIS A 46 -10.23 8.76 9.74
N LYS A 47 -10.28 7.76 10.64
CA LYS A 47 -10.64 7.95 12.06
C LYS A 47 -9.65 8.86 12.81
N ALA A 48 -8.39 8.86 12.41
CA ALA A 48 -7.35 9.71 13.01
C ALA A 48 -7.34 11.15 12.47
N ALA A 49 -8.36 11.54 11.67
CA ALA A 49 -8.46 12.85 11.03
C ALA A 49 -7.20 13.22 10.23
N ARG A 50 -6.70 12.27 9.43
CA ARG A 50 -5.56 12.44 8.51
C ARG A 50 -6.05 12.37 7.05
N PRO A 51 -6.78 13.38 6.54
CA PRO A 51 -7.43 13.31 5.24
C PRO A 51 -6.43 13.17 4.09
N GLU A 52 -5.29 13.86 4.14
CA GLU A 52 -4.27 13.81 3.09
C GLU A 52 -3.69 12.39 2.96
N ALA A 53 -3.28 11.80 4.09
CA ALA A 53 -2.74 10.44 4.11
C ALA A 53 -3.78 9.39 3.70
N TYR A 54 -5.07 9.62 4.02
CA TYR A 54 -6.16 8.77 3.56
C TYR A 54 -6.31 8.82 2.03
N GLU A 55 -6.28 10.03 1.44
CA GLU A 55 -6.38 10.23 0.00
C GLU A 55 -5.19 9.65 -0.76
N GLU A 56 -3.96 9.89 -0.29
CA GLU A 56 -2.75 9.30 -0.86
C GLU A 56 -2.82 7.76 -0.82
N GLY A 57 -3.32 7.21 0.28
CA GLY A 57 -3.49 5.77 0.40
C GLY A 57 -4.58 5.20 -0.51
N LEU A 58 -5.68 5.92 -0.73
CA LEU A 58 -6.69 5.55 -1.74
C LEU A 58 -6.11 5.55 -3.16
N LEU A 59 -5.29 6.55 -3.49
CA LEU A 59 -4.62 6.61 -4.79
C LEU A 59 -3.69 5.42 -4.99
N MET A 60 -2.96 5.00 -3.94
CA MET A 60 -2.12 3.80 -3.99
C MET A 60 -2.93 2.54 -4.28
N LEU A 61 -4.09 2.35 -3.65
CA LEU A 61 -4.96 1.20 -3.91
C LEU A 61 -5.58 1.21 -5.31
N ARG A 62 -5.96 2.39 -5.81
CA ARG A 62 -6.43 2.54 -7.21
C ARG A 62 -5.32 2.19 -8.20
N GLY A 63 -4.08 2.63 -7.93
CA GLY A 63 -2.91 2.26 -8.71
C GLY A 63 -2.69 0.74 -8.76
N LEU A 64 -2.79 0.06 -7.61
CA LEU A 64 -2.72 -1.41 -7.54
C LEU A 64 -3.80 -2.08 -8.38
N ALA A 65 -5.04 -1.60 -8.29
CA ALA A 65 -6.16 -2.17 -9.04
C ALA A 65 -5.96 -2.04 -10.56
N LEU A 66 -5.47 -0.88 -11.03
CA LEU A 66 -5.11 -0.67 -12.43
C LEU A 66 -3.93 -1.57 -12.85
N ALA A 67 -2.89 -1.64 -12.04
CA ALA A 67 -1.68 -2.41 -12.33
C ALA A 67 -1.93 -3.92 -12.41
N ARG A 68 -2.96 -4.41 -11.70
CA ARG A 68 -3.34 -5.83 -11.71
C ARG A 68 -3.85 -6.31 -13.09
N ALA A 69 -4.18 -5.41 -14.01
CA ALA A 69 -4.68 -5.76 -15.33
C ALA A 69 -3.69 -6.57 -16.18
N THR A 70 -2.37 -6.35 -16.03
CA THR A 70 -1.35 -7.11 -16.75
C THR A 70 -0.13 -7.42 -15.87
N PRO A 71 0.61 -8.50 -16.14
CA PRO A 71 1.86 -8.80 -15.43
C PRO A 71 2.89 -7.67 -15.51
N GLU A 72 3.01 -7.01 -16.66
CA GLU A 72 3.98 -5.93 -16.91
C GLU A 72 3.63 -4.68 -16.10
N ALA A 73 2.35 -4.31 -16.05
CA ALA A 73 1.88 -3.18 -15.25
C ALA A 73 2.08 -3.45 -13.76
N LEU A 74 1.88 -4.70 -13.32
CA LEU A 74 2.11 -5.10 -11.93
C LEU A 74 3.60 -5.05 -11.54
N VAL A 75 4.50 -5.40 -12.45
CA VAL A 75 5.96 -5.24 -12.25
C VAL A 75 6.34 -3.76 -12.18
N SER A 76 5.85 -2.95 -13.10
CA SER A 76 6.12 -1.50 -13.10
C SER A 76 5.63 -0.83 -11.81
N PHE A 77 4.41 -1.16 -11.39
CA PHE A 77 3.83 -0.66 -10.15
C PHE A 77 4.63 -1.07 -8.91
N GLN A 78 5.14 -2.32 -8.87
CA GLN A 78 6.01 -2.75 -7.78
C GLN A 78 7.28 -1.90 -7.70
N SER A 79 7.95 -1.64 -8.81
CA SER A 79 9.16 -0.82 -8.83
C SER A 79 8.89 0.61 -8.32
N SER A 80 7.76 1.21 -8.69
CA SER A 80 7.35 2.52 -8.17
C SER A 80 7.04 2.48 -6.67
N LEU A 81 6.37 1.44 -6.19
CA LEU A 81 6.09 1.25 -4.77
C LEU A 81 7.37 1.08 -3.95
N ASP A 82 8.31 0.26 -4.42
CA ASP A 82 9.58 0.01 -3.75
C ASP A 82 10.42 1.30 -3.65
N SER A 83 10.43 2.12 -4.71
CA SER A 83 11.07 3.44 -4.71
C SER A 83 10.44 4.40 -3.69
N LEU A 84 9.10 4.42 -3.62
CA LEU A 84 8.35 5.23 -2.66
C LEU A 84 8.67 4.81 -1.21
N ILE A 85 8.59 3.51 -0.90
CA ILE A 85 8.88 2.96 0.43
C ILE A 85 10.35 3.20 0.82
N GLY A 86 11.28 3.03 -0.13
CA GLY A 86 12.69 3.31 0.08
C GLY A 86 12.95 4.76 0.48
N THR A 87 12.27 5.71 -0.16
CA THR A 87 12.36 7.15 0.16
C THR A 87 11.91 7.46 1.59
N PHE A 88 10.81 6.83 2.05
CA PHE A 88 10.34 7.00 3.42
C PHE A 88 11.25 6.32 4.45
N SER A 89 11.84 5.18 4.11
CA SER A 89 12.75 4.46 4.99
C SER A 89 14.00 5.27 5.32
N VAL A 90 14.56 5.99 4.33
CA VAL A 90 15.69 6.90 4.55
C VAL A 90 15.33 8.04 5.51
N ARG A 91 14.10 8.57 5.42
CA ARG A 91 13.63 9.68 6.29
C ARG A 91 13.30 9.27 7.72
N LEU A 92 13.13 7.98 8.01
CA LEU A 92 12.86 7.47 9.36
C LEU A 92 14.14 7.22 10.17
N ILE A 93 15.31 7.22 9.50
CA ILE A 93 16.63 6.96 10.11
C ILE A 93 17.46 8.25 10.24
N ALA A 94 17.02 9.34 9.58
CA ALA A 94 17.62 10.67 9.63
C ALA A 94 16.94 11.56 10.68
#